data_AF-A0A327LQT4-F1
#
_entry.id   AF-A0A327LQT4-F1
#
_cell.length_a   1.000
_cell.length_b   1.000
_cell.length_c   1.000
_cell.angle_alpha   90.00
_cell.angle_beta   90.00
_cell.angle_gamma   90.00
#
_symmetry.space_group_name_H-M   'P 1'
#
loop_
_entity.id
_entity.type
_entity.pdbx_description
1 polymer ?
#
loop_
_entity_poly.entity_id
_entity_poly.type
_entity_poly.pdbx_seq_one_letter_code
_entity_poly.pdbx_strand_id
1 'polypeptide(L)'
;MPDLILNLSYDLYGRLCELARDDGVSAETLARQTITLKVGCNPSSEEDPISTGFLRRHTDDVLAIADREAVYLKDSEDRKFVLVSADYDPRLLTPGTSGG
;
A
#
# COMPACT_ATOMS: atom_id res chain seq x y z
N MET A 1 -1.25 15.50 -9.15
CA MET A 1 -1.74 14.15 -9.46
C MET A 1 -3.06 14.32 -10.21
N PRO A 2 -3.31 13.63 -11.34
CA PRO A 2 -4.64 13.66 -11.94
C PRO A 2 -5.66 13.02 -10.98
N ASP A 3 -6.85 13.60 -10.91
CA ASP A 3 -7.94 13.05 -10.10
C ASP A 3 -8.44 11.75 -10.73
N LEU A 4 -8.41 10.66 -9.96
CA LEU A 4 -8.98 9.38 -10.37
C LEU A 4 -10.47 9.38 -10.04
N ILE A 5 -11.32 9.53 -11.05
CA ILE A 5 -12.78 9.46 -10.87
C ILE A 5 -13.25 8.04 -11.15
N LEU A 6 -13.71 7.34 -10.11
CA LEU A 6 -14.29 6.00 -10.20
C LEU A 6 -15.83 6.08 -10.08
N ASN A 7 -16.53 5.84 -11.20
CA ASN A 7 -17.99 5.74 -11.20
C ASN A 7 -18.41 4.33 -10.78
N LEU A 8 -18.61 4.12 -9.48
CA LEU A 8 -19.02 2.84 -8.92
C LEU A 8 -20.53 2.83 -8.64
N SER A 9 -21.18 1.68 -8.82
CA SER A 9 -22.54 1.49 -8.30
C SER A 9 -22.55 1.66 -6.78
N TYR A 10 -23.67 2.13 -6.21
CA TYR A 10 -23.82 2.36 -4.77
C TYR A 10 -23.42 1.14 -3.93
N ASP A 11 -23.86 -0.05 -4.31
CA ASP A 11 -23.55 -1.29 -3.59
C ASP A 11 -22.05 -1.61 -3.57
N LEU A 12 -21.38 -1.42 -4.71
CA LEU A 12 -19.94 -1.67 -4.84
C LEU A 12 -19.14 -0.62 -4.06
N TYR A 13 -19.56 0.64 -4.09
CA TYR A 13 -18.98 1.69 -3.24
C TYR A 13 -19.15 1.37 -1.75
N GLY A 14 -20.33 0.89 -1.34
CA GLY A 14 -20.60 0.46 0.04
C GLY A 14 -19.62 -0.62 0.50
N ARG A 15 -19.41 -1.66 -0.31
CA ARG A 15 -18.43 -2.74 -0.03
C ARG A 15 -16.99 -2.22 0.04
N LEU A 16 -16.63 -1.29 -0.86
CA LEU A 16 -15.30 -0.67 -0.83
C LEU A 16 -15.08 0.12 0.47
N CYS A 17 -16.09 0.85 0.93
CA CYS A 17 -16.04 1.58 2.20
C CYS A 17 -15.90 0.64 3.39
N GLU A 18 -16.60 -0.50 3.41
CA GLU A 18 -16.45 -1.51 4.47
C GLU A 18 -15.03 -2.07 4.52
N LEU A 19 -14.48 -2.47 3.36
CA LEU A 19 -13.11 -2.99 3.26
C LEU A 19 -12.06 -1.96 3.65
N ALA A 20 -12.25 -0.70 3.23
CA ALA A 20 -11.33 0.39 3.56
C ALA A 20 -11.32 0.70 5.06
N ARG A 21 -12.48 0.62 5.70
CA ARG A 21 -12.61 0.77 7.15
C ARG A 21 -11.87 -0.32 7.91
N ASP A 22 -11.97 -1.57 7.46
CA ASP A 22 -11.25 -2.70 8.07
C ASP A 22 -9.71 -2.51 7.98
N ASP A 23 -9.27 -1.75 6.98
CA ASP A 23 -7.87 -1.38 6.75
C ASP A 23 -7.43 -0.07 7.41
N GLY A 24 -8.35 0.69 7.99
CA GLY A 24 -8.08 2.02 8.54
C GLY A 24 -7.69 3.06 7.47
N VAL A 25 -8.13 2.89 6.22
CA VAL A 25 -7.86 3.83 5.10
C VAL A 25 -9.16 4.34 4.48
N SER A 26 -9.06 5.35 3.63
CA SER A 26 -10.20 5.82 2.84
C SER A 26 -10.52 4.84 1.70
N ALA A 27 -11.79 4.81 1.26
CA ALA A 27 -12.20 4.03 0.09
C ALA A 27 -11.40 4.41 -1.17
N GLU A 28 -11.09 5.69 -1.34
CA GLU A 28 -10.26 6.18 -2.45
C GLU A 28 -8.83 5.63 -2.38
N THR A 29 -8.21 5.70 -1.19
CA THR A 29 -6.87 5.15 -0.94
C THR A 29 -6.83 3.67 -1.26
N LEU A 30 -7.80 2.89 -0.75
CA LEU A 30 -7.88 1.45 -1.01
C LEU A 30 -8.03 1.15 -2.50
N ALA A 31 -8.91 1.88 -3.21
CA ALA A 31 -9.11 1.69 -4.64
C ALA A 31 -7.85 2.01 -5.44
N ARG A 32 -7.17 3.12 -5.11
CA ARG A 32 -5.92 3.53 -5.75
C ARG A 32 -4.83 2.50 -5.52
N GLN A 33 -4.62 2.05 -4.28
CA GLN A 33 -3.65 1.01 -3.95
C GLN A 33 -3.95 -0.28 -4.71
N THR A 34 -5.22 -0.70 -4.79
CA THR A 34 -5.63 -1.89 -5.53
C THR A 34 -5.32 -1.78 -7.02
N ILE A 35 -5.64 -0.64 -7.65
CA ILE A 35 -5.38 -0.42 -9.09
C ILE A 35 -3.87 -0.37 -9.36
N THR A 36 -3.12 0.40 -8.57
CA THR A 36 -1.66 0.51 -8.67
C THR A 36 -0.99 -0.85 -8.55
N LEU A 37 -1.44 -1.68 -7.60
CA LEU A 37 -0.96 -3.04 -7.43
C LEU A 37 -1.23 -3.90 -8.67
N LYS A 38 -2.44 -3.82 -9.24
CA LYS A 38 -2.82 -4.61 -10.43
C LYS A 38 -2.11 -4.20 -11.71
N VAL A 39 -1.58 -2.98 -11.79
CA VAL A 39 -0.68 -2.58 -12.89
C VAL A 39 0.79 -2.89 -12.61
N GLY A 40 1.10 -3.56 -11.49
CA GLY A 40 2.44 -4.03 -11.15
C GLY A 40 3.36 -2.97 -10.55
N CYS A 41 2.79 -1.84 -10.10
CA CYS A 41 3.53 -0.78 -9.43
C CYS A 41 3.42 -0.92 -7.92
N ASN A 42 4.47 -0.51 -7.20
CA ASN A 42 4.44 -0.43 -5.73
C ASN A 42 3.55 0.74 -5.27
N PRO A 43 2.43 0.46 -4.57
CA PRO A 43 1.55 1.50 -4.08
C PRO A 43 1.99 2.11 -2.75
N SER A 44 3.10 1.64 -2.17
CA SER A 44 3.58 2.05 -0.85
C SER A 44 4.76 3.01 -0.93
N SER A 45 4.85 3.91 0.05
CA SER A 45 6.05 4.68 0.36
C SER A 45 6.19 4.86 1.87
N GLU A 46 7.27 5.49 2.32
CA GLU A 46 7.45 5.79 3.76
C GLU A 46 6.38 6.76 4.28
N GLU A 47 5.97 7.70 3.44
CA GLU A 47 4.92 8.70 3.72
C GLU A 47 3.51 8.10 3.64
N ASP A 48 3.27 7.19 2.69
CA ASP A 48 1.98 6.51 2.50
C ASP A 48 2.14 4.97 2.47
N PRO A 49 2.40 4.34 3.63
CA PRO A 49 2.49 2.89 3.73
C PRO A 49 1.12 2.24 3.53
N ILE A 50 1.09 1.09 2.86
CA ILE A 50 -0.15 0.31 2.74
C ILE A 50 -0.50 -0.36 4.07
N SER A 51 -1.79 -0.61 4.31
CA SER A 51 -2.22 -1.28 5.54
C SER A 51 -1.80 -2.76 5.55
N THR A 52 -1.54 -3.31 6.74
CA THR A 52 -1.36 -4.77 6.88
C THR A 52 -2.64 -5.55 6.55
N GLY A 53 -3.81 -4.92 6.60
CA GLY A 53 -5.08 -5.48 6.10
C GLY A 53 -5.08 -5.65 4.58
N PHE A 54 -4.51 -4.69 3.84
CA PHE A 54 -4.31 -4.77 2.40
C PHE A 54 -3.37 -5.93 2.04
N LEU A 55 -2.25 -6.07 2.77
CA LEU A 55 -1.34 -7.21 2.62
C LEU A 55 -2.08 -8.55 2.78
N ARG A 56 -2.99 -8.68 3.76
CA ARG A 56 -3.74 -9.93 3.98
C ARG A 56 -4.65 -10.30 2.81
N ARG A 57 -5.17 -9.33 2.07
CA ARG A 57 -6.08 -9.57 0.92
C ARG A 57 -5.34 -9.69 -0.41
N HIS A 58 -4.17 -9.08 -0.52
CA HIS A 58 -3.37 -9.03 -1.73
C HIS A 58 -1.97 -9.62 -1.53
N THR A 59 -1.87 -10.69 -0.72
CA THR A 59 -0.58 -11.21 -0.26
C THR A 59 0.36 -11.54 -1.41
N ASP A 60 -0.07 -12.36 -2.36
CA ASP A 60 0.79 -12.77 -3.49
C ASP A 60 1.27 -11.60 -4.34
N ASP A 61 0.37 -10.66 -4.63
CA ASP A 61 0.69 -9.46 -5.40
C ASP A 61 1.72 -8.57 -4.66
N VAL A 62 1.55 -8.37 -3.35
CA VAL A 62 2.47 -7.58 -2.52
C VAL A 62 3.82 -8.27 -2.36
N LEU A 63 3.84 -9.60 -2.15
CA LEU A 63 5.08 -10.37 -2.07
C LEU A 63 5.86 -10.32 -3.39
N ALA A 64 5.17 -10.38 -4.53
CA ALA A 64 5.80 -10.28 -5.85
C ALA A 64 6.44 -8.91 -6.14
N ILE A 65 5.97 -7.86 -5.46
CA ILE A 65 6.60 -6.53 -5.48
C ILE A 65 7.77 -6.48 -4.50
N ALA A 66 7.58 -7.00 -3.29
CA ALA A 66 8.61 -7.05 -2.24
C ALA A 66 9.88 -7.81 -2.67
N ASP A 67 9.74 -8.73 -3.62
CA ASP A 67 10.85 -9.42 -4.27
C ASP A 67 11.78 -8.48 -5.07
N ARG A 68 11.23 -7.37 -5.60
CA ARG A 68 11.92 -6.43 -6.48
C ARG A 68 12.29 -5.12 -5.80
N GLU A 69 11.47 -4.65 -4.86
CA GLU A 69 11.62 -3.37 -4.18
C GLU A 69 10.99 -3.39 -2.77
N ALA A 70 11.40 -2.45 -1.90
CA ALA A 70 10.87 -2.37 -0.55
C ALA A 70 9.39 -1.97 -0.51
N VAL A 71 8.59 -2.68 0.29
CA VAL A 71 7.17 -2.36 0.50
C VAL A 71 6.97 -1.88 1.93
N TYR A 72 6.43 -0.67 2.07
CA TYR A 72 6.16 -0.04 3.36
C TYR A 72 4.75 -0.38 3.84
N LEU A 73 4.66 -0.90 5.05
CA LEU A 73 3.42 -1.37 5.68
C LEU A 73 3.15 -0.60 6.97
N LYS A 74 1.87 -0.42 7.30
CA LYS A 74 1.44 0.03 8.63
C LYS A 74 0.34 -0.86 9.19
N ASP A 75 0.33 -1.07 10.49
CA ASP A 75 -0.80 -1.73 11.16
C ASP A 75 -1.81 -0.73 11.74
N SER A 76 -2.85 -1.27 12.40
CA SER A 76 -3.90 -0.46 13.01
C SER A 76 -3.45 0.36 14.23
N GLU A 77 -2.27 0.06 14.78
CA GLU A 77 -1.65 0.80 15.88
C GLU A 77 -0.60 1.82 15.36
N ASP A 78 -0.62 2.10 14.05
CA ASP A 78 0.31 2.98 13.33
C ASP A 78 1.79 2.53 13.40
N ARG A 79 2.04 1.25 13.74
CA ARG A 79 3.40 0.70 13.68
C ARG A 79 3.78 0.49 12.22
N LYS A 80 4.94 1.04 11.84
CA LYS A 80 5.49 0.93 10.49
C LYS A 80 6.42 -0.28 10.36
N PHE A 81 6.32 -0.98 9.24
CA PHE A 81 7.16 -2.12 8.88
C PHE A 81 7.63 -1.94 7.44
N VAL A 82 8.75 -2.57 7.11
CA VAL A 82 9.24 -2.65 5.72
C VAL A 82 9.40 -4.11 5.37
N LEU A 83 8.72 -4.53 4.30
CA LEU A 83 8.88 -5.84 3.71
C LEU A 83 9.89 -5.75 2.57
N VAL A 84 10.91 -6.60 2.63
CA VAL A 84 11.99 -6.67 1.63
C VAL A 84 12.32 -8.13 1.33
N SER A 85 12.87 -8.40 0.15
CA SER A 85 13.42 -9.72 -0.17
C SER A 85 14.63 -10.05 0.72
N ALA A 86 14.96 -11.34 0.86
CA ALA A 86 16.12 -11.77 1.64
C ALA A 86 17.46 -11.28 1.05
N ASP A 87 17.49 -11.07 -0.27
CA ASP A 87 18.65 -10.57 -1.00
C ASP A 87 18.70 -9.03 -1.06
N TYR A 88 17.72 -8.35 -0.47
CA TYR A 88 17.63 -6.90 -0.47
C TYR A 88 18.72 -6.29 0.42
N ASP A 89 19.48 -5.35 -0.13
CA ASP A 89 20.51 -4.62 0.62
C ASP A 89 19.85 -3.62 1.59
N PRO A 90 19.91 -3.84 2.92
CA PRO A 90 19.23 -2.98 3.90
C PRO A 90 19.75 -1.54 3.89
N ARG A 91 20.97 -1.32 3.38
CA ARG A 91 21.56 0.01 3.23
C ARG A 91 20.84 0.88 2.20
N LEU A 92 19.98 0.29 1.36
CA LEU A 92 19.12 1.02 0.42
C LEU A 92 17.87 1.61 1.10
N LEU A 93 17.55 1.23 2.34
CA LEU A 93 16.43 1.80 3.12
C LEU A 93 16.77 3.17 3.74
N THR A 94 17.75 3.90 3.19
CA THR A 94 18.30 5.10 3.82
C THR A 94 17.20 6.09 4.23
N PRO A 95 17.23 6.60 5.48
CA PRO A 95 16.46 7.77 5.83
C PRO A 95 17.01 8.93 5.01
N GLY A 96 16.14 9.74 4.41
CA GLY A 96 16.53 11.00 3.80
C GLY A 96 17.20 11.89 4.85
N THR A 97 18.53 11.80 4.99
CA THR A 97 19.33 12.84 5.61
C THR A 97 19.59 13.89 4.54
N SER A 98 18.60 14.73 4.28
CA SER A 98 18.85 16.04 3.70
C SER A 98 19.18 16.98 4.84
N GLY A 99 20.45 16.96 5.27
CA GLY A 99 21.06 18.11 5.91
C GLY A 99 21.36 19.17 4.84
N GLY A 100 21.05 20.43 5.14
CA GLY A 100 21.32 21.59 4.30
C GLY A 100 20.47 22.79 4.69
#